data_AF-A0A9E5DCX1-F1
#
_entry.id   AF-A0A9E5DCX1-F1
#
_cell.length_a   1.000
_cell.length_b   1.000
_cell.length_c   1.000
_cell.angle_alpha   90.00
_cell.angle_beta   90.00
_cell.angle_gamma   90.00
#
_symmetry.space_group_name_H-M   'P 1'
#
loop_
_entity.id
_entity.type
_entity.pdbx_description
1 polymer ?
#
loop_
_entity_poly.entity_id
_entity_poly.type
_entity_poly.pdbx_seq_one_letter_code
_entity_poly.pdbx_strand_id
1 'polypeptide(L)'
;MWIDALFLAFEYLIKVLPPIVIGTLAMAILVEMGWVNKFGFLASPLMHFGHLRQEIGLSFLTSFGSSAAGNSMIAKLHYDEHIDRKETIIATMVNSFPSSIVLSRDLLPIIVALLGTTGLIYLGIVVLIGFVKTLIALVAARLLLTPRTSGTLNTDIEKKTLREASLTALRRSKRTVMRMALTTTVVSIAIFQLMETGIFDLIADIMKSSFLVNYVPPEGLPIIAGWFASNIAAYTIAGNLLSAQMLSTRDIILALLVGRVLASVPRIKSMLPYYTGIFRPELGLKIMTVSLIMQNGIMLAIIGIILFFW
;
A
#
# COMPACT_ATOMS: atom_id res chain seq x y z
N MET A 1 -26.20 11.85 -24.56
CA MET A 1 -25.97 10.65 -23.73
C MET A 1 -24.52 10.19 -23.82
N TRP A 2 -24.07 9.47 -24.87
CA TRP A 2 -22.65 9.04 -24.98
C TRP A 2 -21.61 10.17 -24.97
N ILE A 3 -21.97 11.30 -25.56
CA ILE A 3 -21.10 12.48 -25.66
C ILE A 3 -20.94 13.15 -24.30
N ASP A 4 -21.97 13.12 -23.44
CA ASP A 4 -21.96 13.78 -22.13
C ASP A 4 -21.04 13.03 -21.16
N ALA A 5 -21.12 11.69 -21.14
CA ALA A 5 -20.20 10.84 -20.37
C ALA A 5 -18.75 10.98 -20.83
N LEU A 6 -18.51 11.08 -22.15
CA LEU A 6 -17.17 11.32 -22.70
C LEU A 6 -16.64 12.70 -22.32
N PHE A 7 -17.49 13.72 -22.32
CA PHE A 7 -17.12 15.07 -21.93
C PHE A 7 -16.75 15.15 -20.44
N LEU A 8 -17.57 14.55 -19.56
CA LEU A 8 -17.29 14.44 -18.13
C LEU A 8 -15.98 13.69 -17.85
N ALA A 9 -15.76 12.56 -18.55
CA ALA A 9 -14.51 11.81 -18.44
C ALA A 9 -13.29 12.64 -18.90
N PHE A 10 -13.42 13.39 -20.00
CA PHE A 10 -12.36 14.22 -20.53
C PHE A 10 -12.01 15.38 -19.58
N GLU A 11 -13.02 16.07 -19.05
CA GLU A 11 -12.85 17.15 -18.08
C GLU A 11 -12.15 16.65 -16.80
N TYR A 12 -12.56 15.48 -16.30
CA TYR A 12 -11.91 14.82 -15.18
C TYR A 12 -10.43 14.50 -15.46
N LEU A 13 -10.13 13.93 -16.63
CA LEU A 13 -8.77 13.53 -16.99
C LEU A 13 -7.82 14.73 -17.14
N ILE A 14 -8.28 15.83 -17.73
CA ILE A 14 -7.48 17.07 -17.82
C ILE A 14 -7.12 17.60 -16.43
N LYS A 15 -8.04 17.50 -15.47
CA LYS A 15 -7.81 17.97 -14.10
C LYS A 15 -6.83 17.07 -13.33
N VAL A 16 -6.89 15.76 -13.56
CA VAL A 16 -6.18 14.76 -12.75
C VAL A 16 -4.80 14.40 -13.30
N LEU A 17 -4.62 14.33 -14.61
CA LEU A 17 -3.35 13.84 -15.20
C LEU A 17 -2.14 14.74 -14.90
N PRO A 18 -2.21 16.09 -14.99
CA PRO A 18 -1.05 16.94 -14.74
C PRO A 18 -0.51 16.81 -13.30
N PRO A 19 -1.35 16.85 -12.24
CA PRO A 19 -0.89 16.58 -10.86
C PRO A 19 -0.24 15.20 -10.68
N ILE A 20 -0.75 14.15 -11.35
CA ILE A 20 -0.15 12.81 -11.31
C ILE A 20 1.27 12.84 -11.87
N VAL A 21 1.47 13.45 -13.03
CA VAL A 21 2.78 13.53 -13.69
C VAL A 21 3.77 14.29 -12.81
N ILE A 22 3.39 15.49 -12.37
CA ILE A 22 4.25 16.38 -11.55
C ILE A 22 4.58 15.71 -10.21
N GLY A 23 3.56 15.21 -9.52
CA GLY A 23 3.73 14.56 -8.22
C GLY A 23 4.59 13.30 -8.31
N THR A 24 4.42 12.47 -9.36
CA THR A 24 5.24 11.27 -9.55
C THR A 24 6.70 11.61 -9.78
N LEU A 25 6.99 12.65 -10.58
CA LEU A 25 8.36 13.12 -10.79
C LEU A 25 8.96 13.70 -9.50
N ALA A 26 8.22 14.53 -8.77
CA ALA A 26 8.66 15.08 -7.49
C ALA A 26 8.98 14.00 -6.46
N MET A 27 8.10 12.99 -6.33
CA MET A 27 8.32 11.85 -5.44
C MET A 27 9.53 11.01 -5.85
N ALA A 28 9.73 10.77 -7.16
CA ALA A 28 10.90 10.06 -7.65
C ALA A 28 12.21 10.81 -7.31
N ILE A 29 12.23 12.15 -7.42
CA ILE A 29 13.37 12.97 -7.00
C ILE A 29 13.61 12.86 -5.49
N LEU A 30 12.56 12.97 -4.67
CA LEU A 30 12.66 12.85 -3.22
C LEU A 30 13.25 11.49 -2.77
N VAL A 31 12.91 10.42 -3.49
CA VAL A 31 13.48 9.08 -3.25
C VAL A 31 14.97 9.05 -3.55
N GLU A 32 15.38 9.55 -4.72
CA GLU A 32 16.78 9.57 -5.12
C GLU A 32 17.64 10.50 -4.22
N MET A 33 17.04 11.52 -3.61
CA MET A 33 17.69 12.38 -2.60
C MET A 33 17.94 11.68 -1.24
N GLY A 34 17.50 10.43 -1.08
CA GLY A 34 17.76 9.68 0.15
C GLY A 34 16.89 10.13 1.34
N TRP A 35 15.66 10.59 1.09
CA TRP A 35 14.65 10.85 2.14
C TRP A 35 14.57 9.72 3.18
N VAL A 36 14.75 8.49 2.71
CA VAL A 36 14.74 7.26 3.50
C VAL A 36 15.72 7.30 4.67
N ASN A 37 16.87 7.96 4.51
CA ASN A 37 17.91 8.05 5.53
C ASN A 37 17.43 8.82 6.77
N LYS A 38 16.38 9.63 6.65
CA LYS A 38 15.77 10.34 7.79
C LYS A 38 15.16 9.39 8.82
N PHE A 39 14.86 8.15 8.46
CA PHE A 39 14.31 7.15 9.40
C PHE A 39 15.40 6.30 10.08
N GLY A 40 16.68 6.58 9.83
CA GLY A 40 17.82 5.90 10.47
C GLY A 40 17.70 5.83 11.99
N PHE A 41 17.23 6.92 12.62
CA PHE A 41 17.07 7.01 14.07
C PHE A 41 16.06 6.02 14.66
N LEU A 42 15.13 5.50 13.86
CA LEU A 42 14.13 4.53 14.34
C LEU A 42 14.68 3.11 14.42
N ALA A 43 15.68 2.75 13.63
CA ALA A 43 16.13 1.35 13.54
C ALA A 43 16.67 0.84 14.88
N SER A 44 17.65 1.55 15.46
CA SER A 44 18.28 1.15 16.73
C SER A 44 17.28 0.97 17.89
N PRO A 45 16.41 1.95 18.22
CA PRO A 45 15.48 1.80 19.35
C PRO A 45 14.45 0.69 19.12
N LEU A 46 13.98 0.48 17.88
CA LEU A 46 13.03 -0.59 17.58
C LEU A 46 13.69 -1.97 17.70
N MET A 47 14.91 -2.14 17.19
CA MET A 47 15.64 -3.41 17.33
C MET A 47 15.91 -3.73 18.80
N HIS A 48 16.34 -2.72 19.58
CA HIS A 48 16.59 -2.88 21.01
C HIS A 48 15.31 -3.28 21.76
N PHE A 49 14.19 -2.59 21.50
CA PHE A 49 12.91 -2.91 22.13
C PHE A 49 12.44 -4.34 21.79
N GLY A 50 12.61 -4.78 20.54
CA GLY A 50 12.17 -6.09 20.07
C GLY A 50 13.13 -7.26 20.38
N HIS A 51 14.26 -7.01 21.04
CA HIS A 51 15.36 -7.97 21.17
C HIS A 51 15.85 -8.54 19.82
N LEU A 52 15.73 -7.74 18.76
CA LEU A 52 16.10 -8.14 17.41
C LEU A 52 17.57 -7.85 17.13
N ARG A 53 18.16 -8.69 16.27
CA ARG A 53 19.48 -8.48 15.71
C ARG A 53 19.61 -7.14 14.97
N GLN A 54 20.81 -6.56 15.02
CA GLN A 54 21.06 -5.26 14.40
C GLN A 54 21.04 -5.32 12.87
N GLU A 55 21.39 -6.46 12.29
CA GLU A 55 21.33 -6.73 10.86
C GLU A 55 19.88 -6.66 10.34
N ILE A 56 18.88 -6.94 11.19
CA ILE A 56 17.46 -6.72 10.89
C ILE A 56 17.16 -5.23 10.82
N GLY A 57 17.85 -4.40 11.62
CA GLY A 57 17.79 -2.94 11.53
C GLY A 57 18.21 -2.40 10.16
N LEU A 58 19.25 -2.99 9.54
CA LEU A 58 19.66 -2.64 8.18
C LEU A 58 18.60 -3.02 7.15
N SER A 59 17.98 -4.19 7.31
CA SER A 59 16.84 -4.61 6.48
C SER A 59 15.65 -3.65 6.62
N PHE A 60 15.34 -3.22 7.85
CA PHE A 60 14.27 -2.27 8.13
C PHE A 60 14.50 -0.92 7.44
N LEU A 61 15.71 -0.38 7.52
CA LEU A 61 16.07 0.86 6.82
C LEU A 61 16.03 0.69 5.30
N THR A 62 16.56 -0.42 4.80
CA THR A 62 16.53 -0.75 3.36
C THR A 62 15.09 -0.86 2.83
N SER A 63 14.16 -1.32 3.67
CA SER A 63 12.75 -1.50 3.29
C SER A 63 12.00 -0.21 2.99
N PHE A 64 12.45 0.94 3.51
CA PHE A 64 11.91 2.25 3.14
C PHE A 64 12.30 2.67 1.72
N GLY A 65 13.40 2.14 1.20
CA GLY A 65 13.78 2.27 -0.21
C GLY A 65 13.02 1.27 -1.06
N SER A 66 13.11 -0.01 -0.69
CA SER A 66 12.47 -1.14 -1.38
C SER A 66 12.15 -2.28 -0.42
N SER A 67 10.85 -2.58 -0.29
CA SER A 67 10.34 -3.72 0.49
C SER A 67 10.97 -5.06 0.07
N ALA A 68 11.24 -5.25 -1.22
CA ALA A 68 11.87 -6.46 -1.72
C ALA A 68 13.33 -6.56 -1.25
N ALA A 69 14.09 -5.47 -1.32
CA ALA A 69 15.49 -5.47 -0.91
C ALA A 69 15.65 -5.77 0.58
N GLY A 70 14.83 -5.14 1.43
CA GLY A 70 14.87 -5.42 2.87
C GLY A 70 14.49 -6.86 3.20
N ASN A 71 13.40 -7.40 2.61
CA ASN A 71 13.02 -8.79 2.84
C ASN A 71 14.06 -9.79 2.31
N SER A 72 14.76 -9.47 1.22
CA SER A 72 15.88 -10.29 0.73
C SER A 72 17.06 -10.29 1.70
N MET A 73 17.34 -9.18 2.41
CA MET A 73 18.37 -9.16 3.46
C MET A 73 17.99 -10.08 4.65
N ILE A 74 16.70 -10.11 5.04
CA ILE A 74 16.21 -11.05 6.06
C ILE A 74 16.34 -12.49 5.56
N ALA A 75 15.93 -12.76 4.32
CA ALA A 75 16.07 -14.08 3.72
C ALA A 75 17.54 -14.54 3.71
N LYS A 76 18.47 -13.64 3.38
CA LYS A 76 19.91 -13.90 3.46
C LYS A 76 20.36 -14.25 4.88
N LEU A 77 19.97 -13.46 5.89
CA LEU A 77 20.27 -13.79 7.30
C LEU A 77 19.74 -15.16 7.71
N HIS A 78 18.57 -15.55 7.18
CA HIS A 78 18.00 -16.87 7.46
C HIS A 78 18.75 -18.00 6.74
N TYR A 79 19.12 -17.80 5.47
CA TYR A 79 19.89 -18.78 4.69
C TYR A 79 21.31 -18.97 5.22
N ASP A 80 21.91 -17.90 5.74
CA ASP A 80 23.21 -17.92 6.39
C ASP A 80 23.10 -18.41 7.86
N GLU A 81 21.95 -18.93 8.28
CA GLU A 81 21.67 -19.49 9.63
C GLU A 81 21.87 -18.52 10.81
N HIS A 82 21.88 -17.20 10.54
CA HIS A 82 22.02 -16.18 11.59
C HIS A 82 20.72 -15.98 12.39
N ILE A 83 19.57 -16.22 11.75
CA ILE A 83 18.23 -16.12 12.34
C ILE A 83 17.40 -17.37 12.07
N ASP A 84 16.58 -17.76 13.04
CA ASP A 84 15.70 -18.92 12.91
C ASP A 84 14.41 -18.58 12.13
N ARG A 85 13.56 -19.58 11.90
CA ARG A 85 12.29 -19.39 11.17
C ARG A 85 11.36 -18.40 11.89
N LYS A 86 11.35 -18.38 13.23
CA LYS A 86 10.45 -17.51 14.03
C LYS A 86 10.89 -16.05 13.92
N GLU A 87 12.18 -15.80 14.14
CA GLU A 87 12.82 -14.49 14.01
C GLU A 87 12.67 -13.95 12.58
N THR A 88 12.78 -14.80 11.55
CA THR A 88 12.54 -14.43 10.15
C THR A 88 11.11 -13.91 9.92
N ILE A 89 10.09 -14.60 10.44
CA ILE A 89 8.69 -14.19 10.30
C ILE A 89 8.49 -12.83 10.98
N ILE A 90 8.95 -12.71 12.22
CA ILE A 90 8.84 -11.48 13.03
C ILE A 90 9.55 -10.31 12.33
N ALA A 91 10.80 -10.49 11.92
CA ALA A 91 11.60 -9.49 11.21
C ALA A 91 10.89 -9.01 9.94
N THR A 92 10.30 -9.93 9.18
CA THR A 92 9.54 -9.58 7.96
C THR A 92 8.29 -8.78 8.31
N MET A 93 7.64 -9.06 9.44
CA MET A 93 6.48 -8.27 9.90
C MET A 93 6.92 -6.87 10.35
N VAL A 94 8.09 -6.72 10.97
CA VAL A 94 8.65 -5.42 11.35
C VAL A 94 8.89 -4.52 10.13
N ASN A 95 9.26 -5.09 8.98
CA ASN A 95 9.37 -4.35 7.71
C ASN A 95 8.03 -3.86 7.14
N SER A 96 6.89 -4.24 7.71
CA SER A 96 5.56 -3.85 7.19
C SER A 96 5.31 -2.35 7.22
N PHE A 97 5.82 -1.64 8.24
CA PHE A 97 5.71 -0.18 8.32
C PHE A 97 6.50 0.52 7.20
N PRO A 98 7.82 0.27 7.02
CA PRO A 98 8.56 0.77 5.87
C PRO A 98 7.89 0.42 4.53
N SER A 99 7.42 -0.82 4.37
CA SER A 99 6.73 -1.25 3.15
C SER A 99 5.43 -0.50 2.90
N SER A 100 4.70 -0.14 3.95
CA SER A 100 3.47 0.66 3.83
C SER A 100 3.78 2.11 3.45
N ILE A 101 4.92 2.65 3.89
CA ILE A 101 5.42 3.96 3.44
C ILE A 101 5.84 3.90 1.97
N VAL A 102 6.54 2.86 1.52
CA VAL A 102 6.89 2.67 0.10
C VAL A 102 5.63 2.61 -0.76
N LEU A 103 4.65 1.80 -0.38
CA LEU A 103 3.37 1.72 -1.09
C LEU A 103 2.68 3.08 -1.16
N SER A 104 2.63 3.78 -0.03
CA SER A 104 1.97 5.09 0.06
C SER A 104 2.70 6.11 -0.81
N ARG A 105 4.02 6.17 -0.72
CA ARG A 105 4.91 7.02 -1.53
C ARG A 105 4.69 6.83 -3.03
N ASP A 106 4.64 5.57 -3.48
CA ASP A 106 4.50 5.22 -4.89
C ASP A 106 3.10 5.55 -5.44
N LEU A 107 2.08 5.61 -4.58
CA LEU A 107 0.68 5.89 -4.95
C LEU A 107 0.21 7.30 -4.58
N LEU A 108 0.97 8.04 -3.76
CA LEU A 108 0.58 9.34 -3.21
C LEU A 108 0.19 10.34 -4.29
N PRO A 109 0.99 10.55 -5.36
CA PRO A 109 0.61 11.48 -6.43
C PRO A 109 -0.74 11.16 -7.06
N ILE A 110 -1.02 9.88 -7.29
CA ILE A 110 -2.26 9.41 -7.92
C ILE A 110 -3.44 9.58 -6.97
N ILE A 111 -3.30 9.07 -5.75
CA ILE A 111 -4.39 9.09 -4.78
C ILE A 111 -4.72 10.54 -4.41
N VAL A 112 -3.74 11.41 -4.24
CA VAL A 112 -3.98 12.84 -3.98
C VAL A 112 -4.61 13.53 -5.19
N ALA A 113 -4.18 13.21 -6.42
CA ALA A 113 -4.81 13.78 -7.61
C ALA A 113 -6.27 13.34 -7.79
N LEU A 114 -6.57 12.08 -7.51
CA LEU A 114 -7.91 11.50 -7.68
C LEU A 114 -8.87 11.85 -6.54
N LEU A 115 -8.38 11.87 -5.30
CA LEU A 115 -9.20 11.91 -4.08
C LEU A 115 -8.93 13.12 -3.18
N GLY A 116 -7.94 13.96 -3.50
CA GLY A 116 -7.58 15.13 -2.70
C GLY A 116 -7.23 14.77 -1.25
N THR A 117 -7.86 15.48 -0.30
CA THR A 117 -7.69 15.26 1.14
C THR A 117 -8.19 13.90 1.61
N THR A 118 -9.28 13.38 1.03
CA THR A 118 -9.78 12.02 1.27
C THR A 118 -8.68 10.98 0.99
N GLY A 119 -7.91 11.19 -0.07
CA GLY A 119 -6.79 10.34 -0.44
C GLY A 119 -5.67 10.35 0.59
N LEU A 120 -5.36 11.52 1.18
CA LEU A 120 -4.36 11.64 2.25
C LEU A 120 -4.79 10.90 3.52
N ILE A 121 -6.05 11.01 3.91
CA ILE A 121 -6.60 10.29 5.08
C ILE A 121 -6.48 8.78 4.85
N TYR A 122 -6.92 8.30 3.68
CA TYR A 122 -6.81 6.88 3.33
C TYR A 122 -5.35 6.38 3.35
N LEU A 123 -4.40 7.13 2.79
CA LEU A 123 -2.99 6.77 2.86
C LEU A 123 -2.44 6.78 4.29
N GLY A 124 -2.85 7.74 5.11
CA GLY A 124 -2.54 7.77 6.53
C GLY A 124 -3.00 6.50 7.24
N ILE A 125 -4.22 6.03 6.95
CA ILE A 125 -4.74 4.75 7.47
C ILE A 125 -3.88 3.57 6.99
N VAL A 126 -3.49 3.53 5.71
CA VAL A 126 -2.63 2.46 5.17
C VAL A 126 -1.27 2.43 5.89
N VAL A 127 -0.66 3.59 6.11
CA VAL A 127 0.59 3.71 6.88
C VAL A 127 0.39 3.28 8.34
N LEU A 128 -0.73 3.70 8.96
CA LEU A 128 -1.08 3.32 10.33
C LEU A 128 -1.23 1.81 10.49
N ILE A 129 -1.88 1.12 9.52
CA ILE A 129 -1.97 -0.34 9.52
C ILE A 129 -0.57 -0.98 9.53
N GLY A 130 0.32 -0.49 8.67
CA GLY A 130 1.72 -0.93 8.65
C GLY A 130 2.43 -0.71 9.98
N PHE A 131 2.22 0.47 10.58
CA PHE A 131 2.80 0.84 11.87
C PHE A 131 2.31 -0.06 13.01
N VAL A 132 0.99 -0.26 13.15
CA VAL A 132 0.40 -1.13 14.16
C VAL A 132 0.89 -2.57 13.98
N LYS A 133 0.98 -3.05 12.74
CA LYS A 133 1.51 -4.39 12.44
C LYS A 133 2.97 -4.54 12.90
N THR A 134 3.82 -3.55 12.63
CA THR A 134 5.20 -3.53 13.10
C THR A 134 5.25 -3.49 14.64
N LEU A 135 4.39 -2.71 15.30
CA LEU A 135 4.34 -2.65 16.76
C LEU A 135 3.96 -4.01 17.38
N ILE A 136 2.92 -4.67 16.85
CA ILE A 136 2.52 -6.01 17.28
C ILE A 136 3.68 -7.00 17.09
N ALA A 137 4.38 -6.92 15.94
CA ALA A 137 5.53 -7.77 15.67
C ALA A 137 6.68 -7.53 16.65
N LEU A 138 6.97 -6.27 17.02
CA LEU A 138 8.00 -5.93 17.99
C LEU A 138 7.65 -6.39 19.41
N VAL A 139 6.39 -6.27 19.81
CA VAL A 139 5.92 -6.82 21.09
C VAL A 139 6.05 -8.34 21.10
N ALA A 140 5.64 -9.01 20.02
CA ALA A 140 5.84 -10.45 19.87
C ALA A 140 7.33 -10.84 19.89
N ALA A 141 8.19 -10.06 19.25
CA ALA A 141 9.64 -10.24 19.27
C ALA A 141 10.18 -10.20 20.70
N ARG A 142 9.80 -9.16 21.46
CA ARG A 142 10.25 -8.98 22.84
C ARG A 142 9.86 -10.14 23.76
N LEU A 143 8.67 -10.71 23.56
CA LEU A 143 8.13 -11.80 24.36
C LEU A 143 8.70 -13.17 23.97
N LEU A 144 9.03 -13.37 22.68
CA LEU A 144 9.41 -14.68 22.14
C LEU A 144 10.92 -14.84 21.93
N LEU A 145 11.68 -13.73 21.83
CA LEU A 145 13.11 -13.73 21.54
C LEU A 145 13.92 -13.36 22.78
N THR A 146 15.04 -14.04 22.93
CA THR A 146 16.04 -13.75 23.98
C THR A 146 16.78 -12.46 23.66
N PRO A 147 17.01 -11.58 24.66
CA PRO A 147 17.83 -10.37 24.49
C PRO A 147 19.19 -10.71 23.90
N ARG A 148 19.64 -9.95 22.89
CA ARG A 148 20.99 -10.06 22.33
C ARG A 148 21.66 -8.69 22.35
N THR A 149 22.97 -8.68 22.59
CA THR A 149 23.79 -7.48 22.57
C THR A 149 23.76 -6.84 21.19
N SER A 150 23.30 -5.59 21.15
CA SER A 150 23.25 -4.77 19.95
C SER A 150 24.61 -4.12 19.72
N GLY A 151 25.17 -4.20 18.52
CA GLY A 151 26.33 -3.40 18.11
C GLY A 151 25.91 -1.96 17.77
N THR A 152 26.74 -1.23 17.03
CA THR A 152 26.41 0.08 16.45
C THR A 152 26.11 -0.04 14.95
N LEU A 153 24.98 0.55 14.48
CA LEU A 153 24.63 0.61 13.07
C LEU A 153 25.49 1.66 12.37
N ASN A 154 26.50 1.25 11.60
CA ASN A 154 27.10 2.14 10.61
C ASN A 154 26.20 2.15 9.38
N THR A 155 25.59 3.31 9.12
CA THR A 155 24.61 3.49 8.06
C THR A 155 25.20 4.38 6.97
N ASP A 156 26.19 3.88 6.24
CA ASP A 156 26.73 4.60 5.08
C ASP A 156 25.89 4.27 3.85
N ILE A 157 24.80 5.03 3.67
CA ILE A 157 24.04 5.03 2.42
C ILE A 157 24.49 6.26 1.62
N GLU A 158 25.19 6.02 0.51
CA GLU A 158 25.66 7.07 -0.41
C GLU A 158 24.52 8.01 -0.83
N LYS A 159 24.71 9.31 -0.60
CA LYS A 159 23.80 10.37 -1.06
C LYS A 159 24.12 10.68 -2.53
N LYS A 160 23.13 10.57 -3.42
CA LYS A 160 23.29 10.96 -4.83
C LYS A 160 23.00 12.45 -5.05
N THR A 161 23.75 13.06 -5.98
CA THR A 161 23.64 14.47 -6.34
C THR A 161 22.37 14.76 -7.16
N LEU A 162 21.71 15.91 -6.92
CA LEU A 162 20.42 16.32 -7.51
C LEU A 162 20.31 16.16 -9.05
N ARG A 163 21.41 16.40 -9.77
CA ARG A 163 21.44 16.34 -11.24
C ARG A 163 21.35 14.91 -11.76
N GLU A 164 22.01 13.95 -11.12
CA GLU A 164 21.99 12.52 -11.49
C GLU A 164 20.68 11.85 -11.10
N ALA A 165 20.12 12.26 -9.96
CA ALA A 165 18.80 11.85 -9.47
C ALA A 165 17.68 12.18 -10.47
N SER A 166 17.65 13.41 -11.02
CA SER A 166 16.58 13.85 -11.93
C SER A 166 16.52 13.09 -13.27
N LEU A 167 17.67 12.81 -13.89
CA LEU A 167 17.75 12.12 -15.18
C LEU A 167 17.36 10.64 -15.07
N THR A 168 17.75 10.02 -13.95
CA THR A 168 17.38 8.65 -13.61
C THR A 168 15.89 8.54 -13.27
N ALA A 169 15.39 9.47 -12.47
CA ALA A 169 13.98 9.55 -12.09
C ALA A 169 13.05 9.71 -13.30
N LEU A 170 13.40 10.57 -14.27
CA LEU A 170 12.59 10.82 -15.46
C LEU A 170 12.47 9.56 -16.34
N ARG A 171 13.58 8.85 -16.56
CA ARG A 171 13.59 7.60 -17.35
C ARG A 171 12.77 6.49 -16.69
N ARG A 172 12.87 6.35 -15.36
CA ARG A 172 12.11 5.33 -14.59
C ARG A 172 10.63 5.66 -14.51
N SER A 173 10.28 6.94 -14.36
CA SER A 173 8.89 7.37 -14.15
C SER A 173 8.04 7.28 -15.42
N LYS A 174 8.64 7.36 -16.62
CA LYS A 174 7.89 7.35 -17.89
C LYS A 174 6.95 6.15 -18.03
N ARG A 175 7.43 4.93 -17.74
CA ARG A 175 6.60 3.70 -17.86
C ARG A 175 5.48 3.66 -16.82
N THR A 176 5.78 4.13 -15.62
CA THR A 176 4.84 4.18 -14.49
C THR A 176 3.72 5.19 -14.77
N VAL A 177 4.09 6.42 -15.13
CA VAL A 177 3.17 7.49 -15.52
C VAL A 177 2.29 7.08 -16.71
N MET A 178 2.88 6.49 -17.76
CA MET A 178 2.12 6.06 -18.94
C MET A 178 1.10 4.96 -18.60
N ARG A 179 1.50 3.96 -17.80
CA ARG A 179 0.58 2.91 -17.35
C ARG A 179 -0.55 3.50 -16.51
N MET A 180 -0.22 4.41 -15.58
CA MET A 180 -1.20 5.06 -14.71
C MET A 180 -2.19 5.89 -15.52
N ALA A 181 -1.70 6.75 -16.42
CA ALA A 181 -2.55 7.57 -17.28
C ALA A 181 -3.48 6.71 -18.14
N LEU A 182 -2.95 5.66 -18.79
CA LEU A 182 -3.77 4.78 -19.64
C LEU A 182 -4.83 4.03 -18.83
N THR A 183 -4.46 3.46 -17.68
CA THR A 183 -5.42 2.76 -16.81
C THR A 183 -6.49 3.72 -16.29
N THR A 184 -6.12 4.92 -15.82
CA THR A 184 -7.08 5.93 -15.36
C THR A 184 -8.04 6.33 -16.48
N THR A 185 -7.54 6.61 -17.69
CA THR A 185 -8.39 6.95 -18.84
C THR A 185 -9.38 5.84 -19.19
N VAL A 186 -8.90 4.60 -19.36
CA VAL A 186 -9.75 3.47 -19.75
C VAL A 186 -10.80 3.16 -18.68
N VAL A 187 -10.38 3.13 -17.41
CA VAL A 187 -11.29 2.83 -16.30
C VAL A 187 -12.31 3.96 -16.11
N SER A 188 -11.92 5.23 -16.21
CA SER A 188 -12.87 6.33 -16.09
C SER A 188 -13.96 6.26 -17.15
N ILE A 189 -13.59 6.05 -18.43
CA ILE A 189 -14.57 5.93 -19.52
C ILE A 189 -15.53 4.77 -19.26
N ALA A 190 -15.01 3.58 -18.90
CA ALA A 190 -15.83 2.42 -18.61
C ALA A 190 -16.80 2.66 -17.43
N ILE A 191 -16.34 3.35 -16.39
CA ILE A 191 -17.13 3.56 -15.17
C ILE A 191 -18.22 4.60 -15.37
N PHE A 192 -17.94 5.72 -16.04
CA PHE A 192 -18.99 6.68 -16.40
C PHE A 192 -20.08 6.03 -17.26
N GLN A 193 -19.71 5.11 -18.17
CA GLN A 193 -20.69 4.34 -18.92
C GLN A 193 -21.49 3.38 -18.03
N LEU A 194 -20.82 2.64 -17.15
CA LEU A 194 -21.49 1.67 -16.27
C LEU A 194 -22.43 2.32 -15.26
N MET A 195 -22.11 3.55 -14.80
CA MET A 195 -22.97 4.32 -13.90
C MET A 195 -24.36 4.59 -14.49
N GLU A 196 -24.47 4.71 -15.82
CA GLU A 196 -25.75 4.94 -16.49
C GLU A 196 -26.58 3.64 -16.69
N THR A 197 -25.97 2.46 -16.49
CA THR A 197 -26.58 1.16 -16.86
C THR A 197 -27.22 0.38 -15.70
N GLY A 198 -27.09 0.85 -14.45
CA GLY A 198 -27.62 0.14 -13.27
C GLY A 198 -26.91 -1.18 -12.94
N ILE A 199 -25.79 -1.52 -13.62
CA ILE A 199 -25.02 -2.75 -13.38
C ILE A 199 -24.52 -2.85 -11.92
N PHE A 200 -24.36 -1.72 -11.25
CA PHE A 200 -23.92 -1.69 -9.85
C PHE A 200 -24.97 -2.21 -8.87
N ASP A 201 -26.26 -2.15 -9.21
CA ASP A 201 -27.33 -2.73 -8.40
C ASP A 201 -27.30 -4.26 -8.46
N LEU A 202 -26.97 -4.82 -9.62
CA LEU A 202 -26.76 -6.27 -9.79
C LEU A 202 -25.52 -6.77 -9.02
N ILE A 203 -24.44 -5.99 -9.04
CA ILE A 203 -23.25 -6.29 -8.24
C ILE A 203 -23.58 -6.19 -6.74
N ALA A 204 -24.43 -5.23 -6.33
CA ALA A 204 -24.95 -5.13 -4.97
C ALA A 204 -25.62 -6.42 -4.54
N ASP A 205 -26.53 -6.93 -5.35
CA ASP A 205 -27.31 -8.12 -5.03
C ASP A 205 -26.46 -9.38 -4.85
N ILE A 206 -25.41 -9.54 -5.66
CA ILE A 206 -24.46 -10.66 -5.50
C ILE A 206 -23.61 -10.49 -4.23
N MET A 207 -23.24 -9.25 -3.89
CA MET A 207 -22.34 -8.94 -2.79
C MET A 207 -23.04 -8.74 -1.43
N LYS A 208 -24.37 -8.61 -1.39
CA LYS A 208 -25.21 -8.55 -0.18
C LYS A 208 -25.01 -9.74 0.77
N SER A 209 -24.50 -10.86 0.27
CA SER A 209 -24.16 -12.04 1.06
C SER A 209 -22.96 -11.81 2.01
N SER A 210 -22.16 -10.77 1.80
CA SER A 210 -21.03 -10.42 2.66
C SER A 210 -21.41 -9.37 3.70
N PHE A 211 -21.23 -9.70 4.98
CA PHE A 211 -21.53 -8.81 6.12
C PHE A 211 -20.88 -7.42 5.99
N LEU A 212 -19.67 -7.34 5.44
CA LEU A 212 -18.93 -6.08 5.30
C LEU A 212 -19.52 -5.14 4.24
N VAL A 213 -20.24 -5.68 3.26
CA VAL A 213 -20.82 -4.91 2.16
C VAL A 213 -22.04 -4.13 2.62
N ASN A 214 -22.74 -4.61 3.64
CA ASN A 214 -23.92 -3.93 4.21
C ASN A 214 -23.60 -2.57 4.85
N TYR A 215 -22.32 -2.30 5.14
CA TYR A 215 -21.85 -1.04 5.72
C TYR A 215 -21.36 -0.04 4.68
N VAL A 216 -21.35 -0.42 3.41
CA VAL A 216 -20.97 0.45 2.30
C VAL A 216 -22.23 0.77 1.51
N PRO A 217 -22.53 2.06 1.24
CA PRO A 217 -23.68 2.40 0.41
C PRO A 217 -23.57 1.73 -0.98
N PRO A 218 -24.70 1.38 -1.64
CA PRO A 218 -24.68 0.70 -2.94
C PRO A 218 -23.82 1.43 -3.99
N GLU A 219 -23.79 2.76 -3.93
CA GLU A 219 -22.99 3.61 -4.80
C GLU A 219 -21.47 3.39 -4.64
N GLY A 220 -21.02 2.81 -3.52
CA GLY A 220 -19.62 2.48 -3.22
C GLY A 220 -19.15 1.10 -3.71
N LEU A 221 -20.06 0.23 -4.14
CA LEU A 221 -19.75 -1.09 -4.70
C LEU A 221 -18.85 -1.09 -5.95
N PRO A 222 -18.96 -0.11 -6.88
CA PRO A 222 -18.01 0.03 -7.98
C PRO A 222 -16.55 0.06 -7.50
N ILE A 223 -16.29 0.71 -6.37
CA ILE A 223 -14.94 0.84 -5.78
C ILE A 223 -14.43 -0.54 -5.35
N ILE A 224 -15.32 -1.32 -4.72
CA ILE A 224 -15.02 -2.69 -4.30
C ILE A 224 -14.71 -3.57 -5.50
N ALA A 225 -15.55 -3.52 -6.55
CA ALA A 225 -15.31 -4.25 -7.79
C ALA A 225 -13.98 -3.84 -8.44
N GLY A 226 -13.65 -2.54 -8.42
CA GLY A 226 -12.39 -1.99 -8.91
C GLY A 226 -11.16 -2.66 -8.30
N TRP A 227 -11.20 -3.05 -7.02
CA TRP A 227 -10.08 -3.72 -6.35
C TRP A 227 -9.73 -5.08 -6.95
N PHE A 228 -10.70 -5.79 -7.55
CA PHE A 228 -10.47 -7.05 -8.23
C PHE A 228 -9.78 -6.86 -9.58
N ALA A 229 -9.94 -5.70 -10.21
CA ALA A 229 -9.24 -5.34 -11.44
C ALA A 229 -7.82 -4.81 -11.15
N SER A 230 -7.71 -3.74 -10.38
CA SER A 230 -6.42 -3.20 -9.93
C SER A 230 -6.58 -2.13 -8.83
N ASN A 231 -5.51 -1.87 -8.07
CA ASN A 231 -5.52 -0.78 -7.09
C ASN A 231 -5.84 0.57 -7.77
N ILE A 232 -5.27 0.84 -8.95
CA ILE A 232 -5.48 2.10 -9.68
C ILE A 232 -6.96 2.22 -10.07
N ALA A 233 -7.57 1.14 -10.57
CA ALA A 233 -8.99 1.15 -10.93
C ALA A 233 -9.88 1.51 -9.73
N ALA A 234 -9.67 0.89 -8.57
CA ALA A 234 -10.42 1.22 -7.36
C ALA A 234 -10.31 2.71 -6.97
N TYR A 235 -9.09 3.28 -7.01
CA TYR A 235 -8.89 4.70 -6.69
C TYR A 235 -9.51 5.63 -7.73
N THR A 236 -9.44 5.29 -9.02
CA THR A 236 -10.05 6.07 -10.09
C THR A 236 -11.56 6.11 -9.93
N ILE A 237 -12.18 4.97 -9.65
CA ILE A 237 -13.62 4.87 -9.40
C ILE A 237 -14.00 5.72 -8.19
N ALA A 238 -13.27 5.57 -7.09
CA ALA A 238 -13.51 6.34 -5.88
C ALA A 238 -13.37 7.86 -6.14
N GLY A 239 -12.38 8.28 -6.92
CA GLY A 239 -12.17 9.68 -7.29
C GLY A 239 -13.28 10.24 -8.17
N ASN A 240 -13.80 9.46 -9.12
CA ASN A 240 -14.94 9.85 -9.96
C ASN A 240 -16.20 10.04 -9.11
N LEU A 241 -16.52 9.08 -8.24
CA LEU A 241 -17.71 9.13 -7.38
C LEU A 241 -17.63 10.27 -6.34
N LEU A 242 -16.44 10.54 -5.81
CA LEU A 242 -16.20 11.68 -4.93
C LEU A 242 -16.37 13.01 -5.68
N SER A 243 -15.86 13.11 -6.91
CA SER A 243 -15.96 14.34 -7.73
C SER A 243 -17.40 14.61 -8.16
N ALA A 244 -18.18 13.56 -8.43
CA ALA A 244 -19.60 13.64 -8.70
C ALA A 244 -20.47 13.89 -7.46
N GLN A 245 -19.86 14.04 -6.27
CA GLN A 245 -20.53 14.24 -4.99
C GLN A 245 -21.54 13.14 -4.63
N MET A 246 -21.39 11.94 -5.22
CA MET A 246 -22.28 10.80 -4.97
C MET A 246 -21.99 10.10 -3.65
N LEU A 247 -20.75 10.19 -3.17
CA LEU A 247 -20.31 9.57 -1.94
C LEU A 247 -19.56 10.56 -1.06
N SER A 248 -19.80 10.47 0.25
CA SER A 248 -19.05 11.25 1.23
C SER A 248 -17.61 10.74 1.37
N THR A 249 -16.72 11.57 1.91
CA THR A 249 -15.35 11.18 2.27
C THR A 249 -15.32 9.90 3.12
N ARG A 250 -16.25 9.76 4.06
CA ARG A 250 -16.37 8.58 4.92
C ARG A 250 -16.69 7.32 4.11
N ASP A 251 -17.69 7.39 3.25
CA ASP A 251 -18.15 6.24 2.47
C ASP A 251 -17.09 5.78 1.47
N ILE A 252 -16.37 6.72 0.86
CA ILE A 252 -15.23 6.42 0.00
C ILE A 252 -14.14 5.65 0.76
N ILE A 253 -13.78 6.11 1.96
CA ILE A 253 -12.75 5.45 2.78
C ILE A 253 -13.23 4.04 3.18
N LEU A 254 -14.48 3.90 3.61
CA LEU A 254 -15.06 2.60 3.95
C LEU A 254 -15.08 1.65 2.76
N ALA A 255 -15.54 2.10 1.59
CA ALA A 255 -15.55 1.30 0.36
C ALA A 255 -14.14 0.86 -0.05
N LEU A 256 -13.14 1.76 0.06
CA LEU A 256 -11.74 1.44 -0.22
C LEU A 256 -11.17 0.39 0.75
N LEU A 257 -11.45 0.51 2.06
CA LEU A 257 -10.97 -0.44 3.07
C LEU A 257 -11.67 -1.80 2.94
N VAL A 258 -13.00 -1.82 2.87
CA VAL A 258 -13.79 -3.05 2.69
C VAL A 258 -13.39 -3.77 1.41
N GLY A 259 -13.31 -3.03 0.29
CA GLY A 259 -12.91 -3.60 -0.99
C GLY A 259 -11.50 -4.20 -0.95
N ARG A 260 -10.58 -3.57 -0.21
CA ARG A 260 -9.23 -4.10 -0.02
C ARG A 260 -9.20 -5.38 0.81
N VAL A 261 -10.05 -5.50 1.84
CA VAL A 261 -10.20 -6.75 2.62
C VAL A 261 -10.77 -7.86 1.73
N LEU A 262 -11.83 -7.58 0.96
CA LEU A 262 -12.47 -8.57 0.10
C LEU A 262 -11.53 -9.03 -1.04
N ALA A 263 -10.78 -8.10 -1.63
CA ALA A 263 -9.79 -8.40 -2.67
C ALA A 263 -8.51 -9.04 -2.13
N SER A 264 -8.42 -9.36 -0.83
CA SER A 264 -7.25 -10.02 -0.25
C SER A 264 -7.07 -11.46 -0.73
N VAL A 265 -8.16 -12.21 -0.96
CA VAL A 265 -8.12 -13.60 -1.43
C VAL A 265 -7.58 -13.72 -2.86
N PRO A 266 -8.09 -12.99 -3.86
CA PRO A 266 -7.47 -12.98 -5.20
C PRO A 266 -6.01 -12.54 -5.19
N ARG A 267 -5.65 -11.64 -4.26
CA ARG A 267 -4.29 -11.10 -4.14
C ARG A 267 -3.28 -12.18 -3.73
N ILE A 268 -3.70 -13.27 -3.09
CA ILE A 268 -2.83 -14.42 -2.77
C ILE A 268 -2.09 -14.91 -4.02
N LYS A 269 -2.77 -15.03 -5.16
CA LYS A 269 -2.15 -15.46 -6.44
C LYS A 269 -0.98 -14.56 -6.85
N SER A 270 -1.09 -13.26 -6.58
CA SER A 270 -0.04 -12.28 -6.89
C SER A 270 1.05 -12.18 -5.82
N MET A 271 0.72 -12.44 -4.55
CA MET A 271 1.66 -12.37 -3.42
C MET A 271 2.50 -13.63 -3.29
N LEU A 272 1.97 -14.78 -3.69
CA LEU A 272 2.63 -16.07 -3.55
C LEU A 272 4.01 -16.08 -4.25
N PRO A 273 4.14 -15.72 -5.55
CA PRO A 273 5.44 -15.69 -6.22
C PRO A 273 6.46 -14.75 -5.56
N TYR A 274 5.98 -13.64 -4.97
CA TYR A 274 6.84 -12.69 -4.27
C TYR A 274 7.47 -13.32 -3.02
N TYR A 275 6.66 -13.91 -2.13
CA TYR A 275 7.18 -14.49 -0.90
C TYR A 275 7.95 -15.78 -1.13
N THR A 276 7.52 -16.65 -2.06
CA THR A 276 8.24 -17.89 -2.38
C THR A 276 9.47 -17.67 -3.26
N GLY A 277 9.58 -16.52 -3.91
CA GLY A 277 10.78 -16.13 -4.67
C GLY A 277 11.89 -15.59 -3.76
N ILE A 278 11.54 -14.92 -2.66
CA ILE A 278 12.49 -14.38 -1.68
C ILE A 278 12.86 -15.43 -0.62
N PHE A 279 11.85 -16.11 -0.06
CA PHE A 279 12.00 -17.10 1.00
C PHE A 279 11.76 -18.52 0.45
N ARG A 280 12.35 -19.54 1.10
CA ARG A 280 12.02 -20.95 0.84
C ARG A 280 10.49 -21.15 0.84
N PRO A 281 9.92 -21.96 -0.08
CA PRO A 281 8.46 -22.02 -0.30
C PRO A 281 7.60 -22.19 0.96
N GLU A 282 7.96 -23.14 1.83
CA GLU A 282 7.24 -23.37 3.10
C GLU A 282 7.23 -22.15 4.02
N LEU A 283 8.37 -21.46 4.13
CA LEU A 283 8.51 -20.30 4.99
C LEU A 283 7.85 -19.07 4.37
N GLY A 284 8.00 -18.89 3.05
CA GLY A 284 7.33 -17.82 2.30
C GLY A 284 5.81 -17.89 2.41
N LEU A 285 5.23 -19.10 2.32
CA LEU A 285 3.81 -19.32 2.57
C LEU A 285 3.39 -18.90 3.98
N LYS A 286 4.13 -19.33 5.01
CA LYS A 286 3.84 -18.95 6.41
C LYS A 286 3.92 -17.44 6.61
N ILE A 287 4.97 -16.79 6.11
CA ILE A 287 5.14 -15.34 6.18
C ILE A 287 3.97 -14.63 5.50
N MET A 288 3.60 -15.05 4.28
CA MET A 288 2.48 -14.48 3.54
C MET A 288 1.17 -14.59 4.33
N THR A 289 0.85 -15.78 4.85
CA THR A 289 -0.39 -16.01 5.61
C THR A 289 -0.45 -15.16 6.88
N VAL A 290 0.64 -15.14 7.67
CA VAL A 290 0.71 -14.28 8.88
C VAL A 290 0.57 -12.81 8.50
N SER A 291 1.26 -12.38 7.44
CA SER A 291 1.20 -11.01 6.93
C SER A 291 -0.21 -10.60 6.53
N LEU A 292 -0.93 -11.49 5.84
CA LEU A 292 -2.29 -11.28 5.36
C LEU A 292 -3.30 -11.23 6.51
N ILE A 293 -3.21 -12.17 7.45
CA ILE A 293 -4.10 -12.23 8.63
C ILE A 293 -3.93 -10.97 9.48
N MET A 294 -2.69 -10.58 9.79
CA MET A 294 -2.43 -9.35 10.54
C MET A 294 -2.97 -8.13 9.80
N GLN A 295 -2.70 -8.02 8.50
CA GLN A 295 -3.15 -6.88 7.70
C GLN A 295 -4.68 -6.77 7.67
N ASN A 296 -5.37 -7.86 7.37
CA ASN A 296 -6.83 -7.87 7.33
C ASN A 296 -7.44 -7.69 8.72
N GLY A 297 -6.88 -8.31 9.75
CA GLY A 297 -7.35 -8.16 11.13
C GLY A 297 -7.27 -6.71 11.63
N ILE A 298 -6.13 -6.04 11.42
CA ILE A 298 -5.99 -4.62 11.77
C ILE A 298 -6.93 -3.75 10.92
N MET A 299 -7.07 -4.05 9.63
CA MET A 299 -7.97 -3.31 8.75
C MET A 299 -9.44 -3.43 9.18
N LEU A 300 -9.89 -4.63 9.57
CA LEU A 300 -11.22 -4.86 10.11
C LEU A 300 -11.45 -4.12 11.42
N ALA A 301 -10.45 -4.09 12.30
CA ALA A 301 -10.54 -3.29 13.53
C ALA A 301 -10.70 -1.79 13.24
N ILE A 302 -9.94 -1.26 12.28
CA ILE A 302 -10.06 0.15 11.85
C ILE A 302 -11.43 0.41 11.22
N ILE A 303 -11.94 -0.49 10.36
CA ILE A 303 -13.29 -0.38 9.81
C ILE A 303 -14.31 -0.30 10.95
N GLY A 304 -14.22 -1.18 11.95
CA GLY A 304 -15.09 -1.14 13.13
C GLY A 304 -15.03 0.18 13.90
N ILE A 305 -13.83 0.75 14.08
CA ILE A 305 -13.64 2.07 14.71
C ILE A 305 -14.31 3.18 13.89
N ILE A 306 -14.12 3.18 12.56
CA ILE A 306 -14.74 4.19 11.67
C ILE A 306 -16.27 4.07 11.68
N LEU A 307 -16.81 2.86 11.78
CA LEU A 307 -18.26 2.67 11.85
C LEU A 307 -18.87 3.16 13.17
N PHE A 308 -18.10 3.11 14.27
CA PHE A 308 -18.58 3.50 15.60
C PHE A 308 -18.39 5.00 15.90
N PHE A 309 -17.29 5.60 15.45
CA PHE A 309 -16.91 6.98 15.83
C PHE A 309 -17.12 8.02 14.74
N TRP A 310 -17.36 7.60 13.50
CA TRP A 310 -17.62 8.46 12.35
C TRP A 310 -19.00 8.17 11.79
#